data_AF-I3ZHT8-F1
#
_entry.id   AF-I3ZHT8-F1
#
_cell.length_a   1.000
_cell.length_b   1.000
_cell.length_c   1.000
_cell.angle_alpha   90.00
_cell.angle_beta   90.00
_cell.angle_gamma   90.00
#
_symmetry.space_group_name_H-M   'P 1'
#
loop_
_entity.id
_entity.type
_entity.pdbx_description
1 polymer ?
#
loop_
_entity_poly.entity_id
_entity_poly.type
_entity_poly.pdbx_seq_one_letter_code
_entity_poly.pdbx_strand_id
1 'polypeptide(L)'
;MLTLVRGCLAVLTGCLVMVTTDMDRSILLVSVGVAIAVTALALYGIVDSILLLASGFDYPHRWPKRVMQIQGVVGIVIGGLLLTLFFDHAGVEWFLPMAALQALSAAVGEFVLLKHTRAQRWAVWDFAGAFVATCFAVVYATIRIRAGAGFSPAELATAIYLYLLCFGAAQAATAVRMLRSKVLPLDGHSTTRGMELASAPKVP
;
A
#
# COMPACT_ATOMS: atom_id res chain seq x y z
N MET A 1 -12.08 -4.39 -5.23
CA MET A 1 -12.75 -3.50 -4.25
C MET A 1 -11.81 -3.15 -3.12
N LEU A 2 -11.20 -4.12 -2.44
CA LEU A 2 -10.21 -3.87 -1.38
C LEU A 2 -9.08 -2.91 -1.77
N THR A 3 -8.44 -3.10 -2.94
CA THR A 3 -7.37 -2.22 -3.43
C THR A 3 -7.80 -0.77 -3.63
N LEU A 4 -9.06 -0.53 -4.01
CA LEU A 4 -9.63 0.81 -4.13
C LEU A 4 -9.79 1.46 -2.74
N VAL A 5 -10.33 0.71 -1.78
CA VAL A 5 -10.51 1.20 -0.39
C VAL A 5 -9.18 1.56 0.24
N ARG A 6 -8.15 0.72 0.06
CA ARG A 6 -6.79 0.96 0.54
C ARG A 6 -6.16 2.21 -0.10
N GLY A 7 -6.32 2.37 -1.41
CA GLY A 7 -5.86 3.56 -2.13
C GLY A 7 -6.56 4.84 -1.66
N CYS A 8 -7.89 4.82 -1.49
CA CYS A 8 -8.64 5.94 -0.94
C CYS A 8 -8.21 6.29 0.49
N LEU A 9 -8.02 5.27 1.34
CA LEU A 9 -7.54 5.46 2.70
C LEU A 9 -6.16 6.12 2.72
N ALA A 10 -5.22 5.62 1.90
CA ALA A 10 -3.88 6.19 1.79
C ALA A 10 -3.90 7.65 1.32
N VAL A 11 -4.75 8.00 0.34
CA VAL A 11 -4.91 9.38 -0.14
C VAL A 11 -5.51 10.28 0.95
N LEU A 12 -6.56 9.82 1.65
CA LEU A 12 -7.19 10.59 2.73
C LEU A 12 -6.22 10.84 3.89
N THR A 13 -5.46 9.81 4.28
CA THR A 13 -4.40 9.96 5.29
C THR A 13 -3.30 10.91 4.80
N GLY A 14 -2.89 10.81 3.54
CA GLY A 14 -1.92 11.75 2.94
C GLY A 14 -2.42 13.20 2.96
N CYS A 15 -3.67 13.45 2.58
CA CYS A 15 -4.27 14.77 2.65
C CYS A 15 -4.33 15.32 4.08
N LEU A 16 -4.65 14.46 5.06
CA LEU A 16 -4.63 14.84 6.48
C LEU A 16 -3.23 15.27 6.92
N VAL A 17 -2.18 14.54 6.52
CA VAL A 17 -0.78 14.90 6.79
C VAL A 17 -0.41 16.23 6.11
N MET A 18 -0.87 16.47 4.88
CA MET A 18 -0.58 17.73 4.17
C MET A 18 -1.13 18.96 4.91
N VAL A 19 -2.35 18.86 5.46
CA VAL A 19 -2.93 19.94 6.26
C VAL A 19 -2.09 20.21 7.50
N THR A 20 -1.49 19.16 8.08
CA THR A 20 -0.62 19.32 9.26
C THR A 20 0.73 19.95 8.93
N THR A 21 1.28 19.73 7.73
CA THR A 21 2.54 20.38 7.29
C THR A 21 2.38 21.88 7.03
N ASP A 22 1.18 22.35 6.67
CA ASP A 22 0.94 23.79 6.45
C ASP A 22 0.91 24.58 7.79
N MET A 23 0.88 23.86 8.93
CA MET A 23 0.98 24.43 10.27
C MET A 23 2.41 24.84 10.67
N ASP A 24 3.40 24.67 9.79
CA ASP A 24 4.83 24.97 10.00
C ASP A 24 5.15 26.46 10.27
N ARG A 25 4.15 27.35 10.26
CA ARG A 25 4.34 28.79 10.53
C ARG A 25 4.69 29.12 11.99
N SER A 26 4.70 28.15 12.90
CA SER A 26 5.06 28.36 14.31
C SER A 26 5.76 27.14 14.89
N ILE A 27 6.87 27.37 15.60
CA ILE A 27 7.73 26.31 16.17
C ILE A 27 6.95 25.31 17.05
N LEU A 28 5.94 25.79 17.80
CA LEU A 28 5.07 24.93 18.61
C LEU A 28 4.14 24.05 17.77
N LEU A 29 3.69 24.55 16.62
CA LEU A 29 2.79 23.80 15.74
C LEU A 29 3.51 22.72 14.94
N VAL A 30 4.81 22.88 14.64
CA VAL A 30 5.62 21.87 13.95
C VAL A 30 5.61 20.53 14.70
N SER A 31 5.85 20.57 16.02
CA SER A 31 5.91 19.35 16.84
C SER A 31 4.54 18.65 16.93
N VAL A 32 3.46 19.43 17.01
CA VAL A 32 2.08 18.90 17.00
C VAL A 32 1.75 18.30 15.63
N GLY A 33 2.13 18.97 14.53
CA GLY A 33 1.90 18.48 13.17
C GLY A 33 2.58 17.13 12.94
N VAL A 34 3.82 16.98 13.43
CA VAL A 34 4.56 15.70 13.36
C VAL A 34 3.87 14.61 14.17
N ALA A 35 3.39 14.93 15.38
CA ALA A 35 2.64 13.96 16.19
C ALA A 35 1.36 13.49 15.50
N ILE A 36 0.63 14.40 14.86
CA ILE A 36 -0.56 14.06 14.09
C ILE A 36 -0.17 13.22 12.86
N ALA A 37 0.90 13.58 12.15
CA ALA A 37 1.35 12.85 10.97
C ALA A 37 1.77 11.41 11.30
N VAL A 38 2.52 11.23 12.38
CA VAL A 38 2.95 9.91 12.88
C VAL A 38 1.74 9.09 13.33
N THR A 39 0.83 9.70 14.08
CA THR A 39 -0.40 9.05 14.54
C THR A 39 -1.27 8.64 13.35
N ALA A 40 -1.41 9.52 12.35
CA ALA A 40 -2.17 9.25 11.14
C ALA A 40 -1.55 8.09 10.34
N LEU A 41 -0.22 8.05 10.19
CA LEU A 41 0.47 6.95 9.51
C LEU A 41 0.31 5.62 10.28
N ALA A 42 0.42 5.64 11.61
CA ALA A 42 0.27 4.46 12.44
C ALA A 42 -1.16 3.92 12.38
N LEU A 43 -2.17 4.78 12.52
CA LEU A 43 -3.57 4.42 12.37
C LEU A 43 -3.87 3.88 10.98
N TYR A 44 -3.35 4.53 9.94
CA TYR A 44 -3.43 4.02 8.57
C TYR A 44 -2.85 2.62 8.46
N GLY A 45 -1.63 2.39 8.97
CA GLY A 45 -0.97 1.09 8.95
C GLY A 45 -1.78 0.00 9.66
N ILE A 46 -2.38 0.31 10.81
CA ILE A 46 -3.25 -0.60 11.56
C ILE A 46 -4.51 -0.92 10.76
N VAL A 47 -5.22 0.08 10.26
CA VAL A 47 -6.46 -0.11 9.50
C VAL A 47 -6.20 -0.89 8.21
N ASP A 48 -5.16 -0.52 7.46
CA ASP A 48 -4.72 -1.22 6.25
C ASP A 48 -4.39 -2.69 6.52
N SER A 49 -3.75 -2.96 7.65
CA SER A 49 -3.41 -4.31 8.11
C SER A 49 -4.64 -5.13 8.53
N ILE A 50 -5.61 -4.50 9.19
CA ILE A 50 -6.89 -5.15 9.54
C ILE A 50 -7.66 -5.51 8.26
N LEU A 51 -7.70 -4.61 7.28
CA LEU A 51 -8.33 -4.86 5.98
C LEU A 51 -7.66 -6.03 5.26
N LEU A 52 -6.33 -6.12 5.31
CA LEU A 52 -5.55 -7.26 4.80
C LEU A 52 -5.87 -8.57 5.52
N LEU A 53 -5.98 -8.55 6.85
CA LEU A 53 -6.37 -9.72 7.64
C LEU A 53 -7.78 -10.19 7.30
N ALA A 54 -8.73 -9.26 7.27
CA ALA A 54 -10.13 -9.54 6.93
C ALA A 54 -10.25 -10.17 5.54
N SER A 55 -9.58 -9.57 4.55
CA SER A 55 -9.58 -10.09 3.18
C SER A 55 -8.83 -11.42 3.00
N GLY A 56 -7.88 -11.73 3.88
CA GLY A 56 -7.21 -13.03 3.89
C GLY A 56 -8.16 -14.20 4.18
N PHE A 57 -9.30 -13.97 4.84
CA PHE A 57 -10.28 -15.03 5.11
C PHE A 57 -10.98 -15.52 3.84
N ASP A 58 -11.22 -14.63 2.87
CA ASP A 58 -11.97 -14.90 1.64
C ASP A 58 -11.13 -15.55 0.53
N TYR A 59 -9.79 -15.60 0.67
CA TYR A 59 -8.92 -16.15 -0.37
C TYR A 59 -8.95 -17.69 -0.41
N PRO A 60 -9.23 -18.31 -1.58
CA PRO A 60 -9.32 -19.78 -1.70
C PRO A 60 -7.96 -20.49 -1.65
N HIS A 61 -6.84 -19.76 -1.75
CA HIS A 61 -5.49 -20.33 -1.76
C HIS A 61 -4.74 -20.09 -0.44
N ARG A 62 -4.17 -21.17 0.12
CA ARG A 62 -3.54 -21.18 1.46
C ARG A 62 -2.29 -20.30 1.55
N TRP A 63 -1.52 -20.16 0.47
CA TRP A 63 -0.25 -19.43 0.46
C TRP A 63 -0.44 -17.90 0.50
N PRO A 64 -1.20 -17.27 -0.44
CA PRO A 64 -1.50 -15.84 -0.39
C PRO A 64 -2.17 -15.44 0.93
N LYS A 65 -3.09 -16.28 1.42
CA LYS A 65 -3.77 -16.10 2.70
C LYS A 65 -2.77 -15.95 3.86
N ARG A 66 -1.81 -16.86 3.99
CA ARG A 66 -0.82 -16.80 5.09
C ARG A 66 0.06 -15.56 5.00
N VAL A 67 0.48 -15.18 3.79
CA VAL A 67 1.32 -13.98 3.61
C VAL A 67 0.54 -12.71 3.98
N MET A 68 -0.71 -12.57 3.52
CA MET A 68 -1.56 -11.43 3.87
C MET A 68 -1.83 -11.36 5.37
N GLN A 69 -2.02 -12.52 6.02
CA GLN A 69 -2.19 -12.59 7.47
C GLN A 69 -0.93 -12.18 8.23
N ILE A 70 0.25 -12.69 7.83
CA ILE A 70 1.53 -12.31 8.45
C ILE A 70 1.78 -10.81 8.25
N GLN A 71 1.59 -10.29 7.05
CA GLN A 71 1.72 -8.87 6.74
C GLN A 71 0.80 -8.02 7.62
N GLY A 72 -0.46 -8.42 7.77
CA GLY A 72 -1.40 -7.69 8.61
C GLY A 72 -1.04 -7.75 10.10
N VAL A 73 -0.61 -8.90 10.62
CA VAL A 73 -0.11 -8.98 12.01
C VAL A 73 1.11 -8.08 12.19
N VAL A 74 2.08 -8.16 11.27
CA VAL A 74 3.29 -7.33 11.31
C VAL A 74 2.95 -5.85 11.25
N GLY A 75 2.03 -5.43 10.39
CA GLY A 75 1.64 -4.03 10.26
C GLY A 75 0.88 -3.50 11.49
N ILE A 76 0.04 -4.32 12.14
CA ILE A 76 -0.57 -3.97 13.43
C ILE A 76 0.50 -3.81 14.50
N VAL A 77 1.46 -4.73 14.59
CA VAL A 77 2.56 -4.65 15.57
C VAL A 77 3.40 -3.40 15.33
N ILE A 78 3.77 -3.10 14.08
CA ILE A 78 4.53 -1.90 13.75
C ILE A 78 3.74 -0.63 14.07
N GLY A 79 2.44 -0.58 13.71
CA GLY A 79 1.59 0.56 14.04
C GLY A 79 1.42 0.77 15.54
N GLY A 80 1.26 -0.31 16.30
CA GLY A 80 1.23 -0.28 17.76
C GLY A 80 2.55 0.23 18.35
N LEU A 81 3.69 -0.30 17.87
CA LEU A 81 5.02 0.15 18.27
C LEU A 81 5.27 1.61 17.92
N LEU A 82 4.81 2.08 16.77
CA LEU A 82 4.89 3.48 16.37
C LEU A 82 4.14 4.38 17.35
N LEU A 83 2.92 4.00 17.74
CA LEU A 83 2.15 4.76 18.74
C LEU A 83 2.85 4.75 20.10
N THR A 84 3.27 3.58 20.60
CA THR A 84 3.91 3.50 21.92
C THR A 84 5.26 4.22 21.95
N LEU A 85 6.16 3.94 21.00
CA LEU A 85 7.52 4.51 21.02
C LEU A 85 7.51 6.02 20.75
N PHE A 86 6.57 6.52 19.94
CA PHE A 86 6.49 7.94 19.66
C PHE A 86 6.03 8.75 20.89
N PHE A 87 4.97 8.30 21.58
CA PHE A 87 4.46 9.02 22.75
C PHE A 87 5.34 8.84 23.99
N ASP A 88 6.00 7.68 24.13
CA ASP A 88 6.71 7.34 25.37
C ASP A 88 8.19 7.73 25.33
N HIS A 89 8.83 7.77 24.14
CA HIS A 89 10.27 8.06 24.02
C HIS A 89 10.58 9.25 23.10
N ALA A 90 9.58 9.89 22.46
CA ALA A 90 9.76 10.96 21.47
C ALA A 90 10.84 10.67 20.41
N GLY A 91 11.12 9.38 20.19
CA GLY A 91 12.28 8.91 19.47
C GLY A 91 12.02 8.88 17.98
N VAL A 92 12.14 10.04 17.32
CA VAL A 92 12.11 10.17 15.85
C VAL A 92 13.05 9.15 15.18
N GLU A 93 14.12 8.76 15.87
CA GLU A 93 15.10 7.78 15.42
C GLU A 93 14.53 6.39 15.11
N TRP A 94 13.49 5.96 15.83
CA TRP A 94 12.84 4.65 15.66
C TRP A 94 11.72 4.70 14.62
N PHE A 95 11.24 5.90 14.29
CA PHE A 95 10.17 6.07 13.33
C PHE A 95 10.60 5.64 11.92
N LEU A 96 11.74 6.13 11.43
CA LEU A 96 12.25 5.83 10.08
C LEU A 96 12.41 4.32 9.81
N PRO A 97 13.06 3.52 10.68
CA PRO A 97 13.19 2.09 10.46
C PRO A 97 11.83 1.37 10.53
N MET A 98 10.91 1.80 11.38
CA MET A 98 9.55 1.23 11.44
C MET A 98 8.75 1.54 10.18
N ALA A 99 8.81 2.78 9.68
CA ALA A 99 8.18 3.18 8.43
C ALA A 99 8.77 2.42 7.22
N ALA A 100 10.09 2.22 7.19
CA ALA A 100 10.76 1.43 6.16
C ALA A 100 10.32 -0.04 6.20
N LEU A 101 10.21 -0.64 7.40
CA LEU A 101 9.75 -2.01 7.58
C LEU A 101 8.28 -2.16 7.16
N GLN A 102 7.43 -1.18 7.49
CA GLN A 102 6.03 -1.14 7.06
C GLN A 102 5.91 -1.04 5.54
N ALA A 103 6.68 -0.16 4.90
CA ALA A 103 6.71 -0.03 3.44
C ALA A 103 7.21 -1.31 2.76
N LEU A 104 8.25 -1.96 3.30
CA LEU A 104 8.74 -3.24 2.78
C LEU A 104 7.70 -4.36 2.92
N SER A 105 7.01 -4.43 4.07
CA SER A 105 5.93 -5.38 4.30
C SER A 105 4.78 -5.17 3.30
N ALA A 106 4.43 -3.90 3.04
CA ALA A 106 3.46 -3.52 2.00
C ALA A 106 3.89 -4.00 0.61
N ALA A 107 5.16 -3.79 0.24
CA ALA A 107 5.71 -4.21 -1.05
C ALA A 107 5.64 -5.73 -1.25
N VAL A 108 6.02 -6.51 -0.23
CA VAL A 108 5.94 -7.98 -0.27
C VAL A 108 4.49 -8.45 -0.44
N GLY A 109 3.58 -7.83 0.30
CA GLY A 109 2.14 -8.09 0.19
C GLY A 109 1.60 -7.91 -1.22
N GLU A 110 1.85 -6.74 -1.80
CA GLU A 110 1.46 -6.42 -3.17
C GLU A 110 2.10 -7.40 -4.16
N PHE A 111 3.40 -7.69 -4.03
CA PHE A 111 4.08 -8.62 -4.92
C PHE A 111 3.46 -10.02 -4.93
N VAL A 112 3.09 -10.53 -3.76
CA VAL A 112 2.49 -11.87 -3.60
C VAL A 112 1.05 -11.90 -4.14
N LEU A 113 0.28 -10.84 -3.89
CA LEU A 113 -1.07 -10.66 -4.42
C LEU A 113 -1.06 -10.64 -5.95
N LEU A 114 -0.14 -9.87 -6.54
CA LEU A 114 0.03 -9.78 -7.99
C LEU A 114 0.49 -11.10 -8.61
N LYS A 115 1.47 -11.79 -8.00
CA LYS A 115 1.98 -13.06 -8.52
C LYS A 115 0.89 -14.11 -8.66
N HIS A 116 -0.11 -14.10 -7.76
CA HIS A 116 -1.25 -15.02 -7.82
C HIS A 116 -2.40 -14.53 -8.70
N THR A 117 -2.44 -13.24 -9.05
CA THR A 117 -3.46 -12.66 -9.94
C THR A 117 -3.03 -12.69 -11.42
N ARG A 118 -2.03 -13.52 -11.77
CA ARG A 118 -1.28 -13.59 -13.04
C ARG A 118 -2.08 -13.84 -14.34
N ALA A 119 -3.40 -13.69 -14.31
CA ALA A 119 -4.27 -13.84 -15.48
C ALA A 119 -4.25 -12.63 -16.44
N GLN A 120 -3.66 -11.48 -16.08
CA GLN A 120 -3.66 -10.29 -16.96
C GLN A 120 -2.28 -9.97 -17.55
N ARG A 121 -2.20 -9.97 -18.88
CA ARG A 121 -1.03 -9.66 -19.73
C ARG A 121 -0.35 -8.29 -19.47
N TRP A 122 -0.88 -7.47 -18.56
CA TRP A 122 -0.46 -6.09 -18.29
C TRP A 122 0.12 -5.88 -16.88
N ALA A 123 0.59 -6.96 -16.25
CA ALA A 123 1.05 -7.03 -14.86
C ALA A 123 2.09 -5.99 -14.43
N VAL A 124 2.85 -5.38 -15.35
CA VAL A 124 3.92 -4.41 -15.03
C VAL A 124 3.37 -3.17 -14.33
N TRP A 125 2.21 -2.66 -14.76
CA TRP A 125 1.60 -1.47 -14.15
C TRP A 125 0.95 -1.75 -12.80
N ASP A 126 0.51 -2.99 -12.58
CA ASP A 126 -0.06 -3.39 -11.30
C ASP A 126 1.03 -3.38 -10.21
N PHE A 127 2.31 -3.54 -10.56
CA PHE A 127 3.44 -3.49 -9.61
C PHE A 127 3.78 -2.08 -9.13
N ALA A 128 3.12 -1.03 -9.64
CA ALA A 128 3.43 0.35 -9.28
C ALA A 128 3.40 0.59 -7.76
N GLY A 129 2.42 0.02 -7.04
CA GLY A 129 2.35 0.13 -5.58
C GLY A 129 3.54 -0.53 -4.86
N ALA A 130 3.91 -1.74 -5.28
CA ALA A 130 5.06 -2.45 -4.73
C ALA A 130 6.38 -1.72 -5.05
N PHE A 131 6.50 -1.16 -6.24
CA PHE A 131 7.66 -0.38 -6.66
C PHE A 131 7.81 0.89 -5.82
N VAL A 132 6.74 1.68 -5.67
CA VAL A 132 6.73 2.89 -4.82
C VAL A 132 7.11 2.53 -3.39
N ALA A 133 6.49 1.51 -2.81
CA ALA A 133 6.78 1.09 -1.45
C ALA A 133 8.24 0.63 -1.27
N THR A 134 8.80 -0.08 -2.25
CA THR A 134 10.21 -0.49 -2.24
C THR A 134 11.14 0.72 -2.34
N CYS A 135 10.86 1.66 -3.25
CA CYS A 135 11.64 2.89 -3.39
C CYS A 135 11.66 3.70 -2.08
N PHE A 136 10.50 3.89 -1.44
CA PHE A 136 10.43 4.63 -0.18
C PHE A 136 11.10 3.87 0.98
N ALA A 137 11.01 2.54 1.03
CA ALA A 137 11.76 1.75 2.01
C ALA A 137 13.28 1.94 1.85
N VAL A 138 13.79 1.92 0.61
CA VAL A 138 15.21 2.17 0.32
C VAL A 138 15.60 3.60 0.66
N VAL A 139 14.77 4.59 0.33
CA VAL A 139 15.02 6.00 0.65
C VAL A 139 15.11 6.20 2.17
N TYR A 140 14.13 5.70 2.93
CA TYR A 140 14.14 5.80 4.40
C TYR A 140 15.35 5.09 5.03
N ALA A 141 15.72 3.90 4.53
CA ALA A 141 16.91 3.19 5.00
C ALA A 141 18.20 3.98 4.68
N THR A 142 18.32 4.51 3.46
CA THR A 142 19.49 5.29 3.03
C THR A 142 19.64 6.56 3.83
N ILE A 143 18.53 7.27 4.06
CA ILE A 143 18.46 8.45 4.91
C ILE A 143 18.97 8.10 6.32
N ARG A 144 18.46 7.03 6.92
CA ARG A 144 18.85 6.61 8.28
C ARG A 144 20.36 6.32 8.38
N ILE A 145 20.93 5.71 7.35
CA ILE A 145 22.36 5.37 7.29
C ILE A 145 23.22 6.63 7.10
N ARG A 146 22.79 7.59 6.26
CA ARG A 146 23.61 8.77 5.92
C ARG A 146 23.44 9.97 6.84
N ALA A 147 22.23 10.23 7.32
CA ALA A 147 21.91 11.43 8.11
C ALA A 147 22.01 11.21 9.63
N GLY A 148 22.09 9.95 10.09
CA GLY A 148 22.07 9.65 11.53
C GLY A 148 20.76 10.10 12.20
N ALA A 149 20.85 10.72 13.38
CA ALA A 149 19.72 11.23 14.18
C ALA A 149 19.29 12.67 13.80
N GLY A 150 19.98 13.33 12.88
CA GLY A 150 19.79 14.75 12.56
C GLY A 150 18.62 15.07 11.63
N PHE A 151 17.54 14.30 11.65
CA PHE A 151 16.41 14.51 10.75
C PHE A 151 15.47 15.59 11.29
N SER A 152 15.20 16.63 10.49
CA SER A 152 14.25 17.64 10.96
C SER A 152 12.82 17.08 10.96
N PRO A 153 11.97 17.47 11.91
CA PRO A 153 10.59 17.00 11.95
C PRO A 153 9.78 17.36 10.69
N ALA A 154 10.07 18.51 10.06
CA ALA A 154 9.40 18.96 8.83
C ALA A 154 9.78 18.09 7.61
N GLU A 155 11.06 17.71 7.47
CA GLU A 155 11.49 16.76 6.44
C GLU A 155 10.82 15.41 6.63
N LEU A 156 10.65 14.97 7.88
CA LEU A 156 9.96 13.72 8.17
C LEU A 156 8.49 13.75 7.73
N ALA A 157 7.75 14.79 8.13
CA ALA A 157 6.35 14.95 7.76
C ALA A 157 6.17 15.00 6.24
N THR A 158 7.06 15.71 5.55
CA THR A 158 7.09 15.76 4.07
C THR A 158 7.36 14.39 3.46
N ALA A 159 8.30 13.63 4.03
CA ALA A 159 8.64 12.30 3.56
C ALA A 159 7.48 11.30 3.73
N ILE A 160 6.75 11.37 4.84
CA ILE A 160 5.54 10.57 5.09
C ILE A 160 4.43 10.94 4.10
N TYR A 161 4.21 12.24 3.89
CA TYR A 161 3.22 12.75 2.96
C TYR A 161 3.47 12.23 1.54
N LEU A 162 4.70 12.38 1.03
CA LEU A 162 5.08 11.92 -0.30
C LEU A 162 4.88 10.41 -0.47
N TYR A 163 5.23 9.62 0.55
CA TYR A 163 5.01 8.18 0.53
C TYR A 163 3.53 7.83 0.41
N LEU A 164 2.68 8.37 1.30
CA LEU A 164 1.25 8.09 1.31
C LEU A 164 0.57 8.54 0.01
N LEU A 165 0.94 9.71 -0.51
CA LEU A 165 0.41 10.23 -1.77
C LEU A 165 0.78 9.33 -2.95
N CYS A 166 2.07 9.03 -3.12
CA CYS A 166 2.54 8.20 -4.23
C CYS A 166 1.98 6.77 -4.14
N PHE A 167 1.97 6.19 -2.94
CA PHE A 167 1.45 4.83 -2.72
C PHE A 167 -0.06 4.78 -2.95
N GLY A 168 -0.81 5.73 -2.39
CA GLY A 168 -2.26 5.83 -2.58
C GLY A 168 -2.64 6.06 -4.05
N ALA A 169 -1.94 6.95 -4.76
CA ALA A 169 -2.14 7.18 -6.19
C ALA A 169 -1.86 5.92 -7.02
N ALA A 170 -0.79 5.20 -6.70
CA ALA A 170 -0.46 3.94 -7.37
C ALA A 170 -1.56 2.88 -7.14
N GLN A 171 -2.03 2.70 -5.90
CA GLN A 171 -3.11 1.77 -5.58
C GLN A 171 -4.44 2.16 -6.26
N ALA A 172 -4.78 3.45 -6.27
CA ALA A 172 -5.98 3.94 -6.95
C ALA A 172 -5.91 3.71 -8.47
N ALA A 173 -4.76 3.96 -9.09
CA ALA A 173 -4.54 3.71 -10.50
C ALA A 173 -4.67 2.21 -10.85
N THR A 174 -4.08 1.33 -10.03
CA THR A 174 -4.22 -0.13 -10.17
C THR A 174 -5.68 -0.56 -10.01
N ALA A 175 -6.40 -0.02 -9.03
CA ALA A 175 -7.81 -0.34 -8.81
C ALA A 175 -8.72 0.10 -9.97
N VAL A 176 -8.53 1.32 -10.50
CA VAL A 176 -9.27 1.82 -11.68
C VAL A 176 -8.99 0.97 -12.91
N ARG A 177 -7.74 0.55 -13.13
CA ARG A 177 -7.39 -0.36 -14.23
C ARG A 177 -8.04 -1.72 -14.09
N MET A 178 -8.00 -2.33 -12.90
CA MET A 178 -8.66 -3.61 -12.63
C MET A 178 -10.19 -3.52 -12.82
N LEU A 179 -10.80 -2.37 -12.53
CA LEU A 179 -12.22 -2.14 -12.82
C LEU A 179 -12.47 -2.05 -14.34
N ARG A 180 -11.65 -1.29 -15.08
CA ARG A 180 -11.76 -1.20 -16.54
C ARG A 180 -11.57 -2.54 -17.24
N SER A 181 -10.62 -3.36 -16.79
CA SER A 181 -10.35 -4.69 -17.38
C SER A 181 -11.43 -5.73 -17.07
N LYS A 182 -12.26 -5.52 -16.05
CA LYS A 182 -13.45 -6.34 -15.77
C LYS A 182 -14.70 -5.87 -16.52
N VAL A 183 -14.81 -4.56 -16.78
CA VAL A 183 -15.99 -3.95 -17.44
C VAL A 183 -15.91 -4.00 -18.97
N LEU A 184 -14.71 -4.01 -19.56
CA LEU A 184 -14.50 -4.33 -20.97
C LEU A 184 -13.99 -5.77 -21.09
N PRO A 185 -14.87 -6.80 -21.10
CA PRO A 185 -14.50 -8.02 -21.78
C PRO A 185 -14.23 -7.61 -23.24
N LEU A 186 -13.07 -8.00 -23.77
CA LEU A 186 -12.79 -7.83 -25.19
C LEU A 186 -13.84 -8.64 -25.97
N ASP A 187 -14.90 -7.96 -26.40
CA ASP A 187 -15.73 -8.35 -27.53
C ASP A 187 -14.76 -8.58 -28.70
N GLY A 188 -14.57 -9.84 -29.10
CA GLY A 188 -13.79 -10.10 -30.30
C GLY A 188 -13.24 -11.50 -30.55
N HIS A 189 -13.40 -12.51 -29.68
CA HIS A 189 -12.83 -13.85 -29.98
C HIS A 189 -13.68 -15.08 -29.61
N SER A 190 -14.98 -14.94 -29.43
CA SER A 190 -15.89 -16.07 -29.15
C SER A 190 -16.90 -16.39 -30.27
N THR A 191 -16.81 -15.75 -31.44
CA THR A 191 -17.79 -15.97 -32.54
C THR A 191 -17.31 -16.89 -33.67
N THR A 192 -16.09 -17.45 -33.60
CA THR A 192 -15.59 -18.38 -34.64
C THR A 192 -15.52 -19.84 -34.21
N ARG A 193 -15.53 -20.17 -32.90
CA ARG A 193 -15.55 -21.58 -32.45
C ARG A 193 -16.93 -22.24 -32.44
N GLY A 194 -18.00 -21.46 -32.58
CA GLY A 194 -19.38 -21.98 -32.63
C GLY A 194 -19.77 -22.58 -33.99
N MET A 195 -19.06 -22.23 -35.07
CA MET A 195 -19.40 -22.70 -36.43
C MET A 195 -18.63 -23.96 -36.88
N GLU A 196 -17.48 -24.28 -36.30
CA GLU A 196 -16.72 -25.49 -36.66
C GLU A 196 -17.30 -26.79 -36.07
N LEU A 197 -18.15 -26.72 -35.04
CA LEU A 197 -18.75 -27.91 -34.42
C LEU A 197 -20.11 -28.31 -35.02
N ALA A 198 -20.63 -27.55 -35.99
CA ALA A 198 -21.91 -27.82 -36.64
C ALA A 198 -21.82 -28.71 -37.89
N SER A 199 -20.62 -29.14 -38.30
CA SER A 199 -20.40 -29.87 -39.57
C SER A 199 -19.92 -31.32 -39.42
N ALA A 200 -20.07 -31.95 -38.25
CA ALA A 200 -19.80 -33.38 -38.12
C ALA A 200 -21.02 -34.22 -38.58
N PRO A 201 -20.93 -34.97 -39.68
CA PRO A 201 -22.03 -35.81 -40.13
C PRO A 201 -22.21 -37.00 -39.18
N LYS A 202 -23.45 -37.22 -38.73
CA LYS A 202 -23.84 -38.46 -38.07
C LYS A 202 -23.78 -39.59 -39.10
N VAL A 203 -22.81 -40.48 -38.96
CA VAL A 203 -22.74 -41.73 -39.73
C VAL A 203 -23.71 -42.73 -39.07
N PRO A 204 -24.58 -43.39 -39.86
CA PRO A 204 -25.60 -44.32 -39.38
C PRO A 204 -25.03 -45.66 -38.88
#